data_AF-A0A1F8NGZ7-F1
#
_entry.id   AF-A0A1F8NGZ7-F1
#
_cell.length_a   1.000
_cell.length_b   1.000
_cell.length_c   1.000
_cell.angle_alpha   90.00
_cell.angle_beta   90.00
_cell.angle_gamma   90.00
#
_symmetry.space_group_name_H-M   'P 1'
#
loop_
_entity.id
_entity.type
_entity.pdbx_description
1 polymer ?
#
loop_
_entity_poly.entity_id
_entity_poly.type
_entity_poly.pdbx_seq_one_letter_code
_entity_poly.pdbx_strand_id
1 'polypeptide(L)'
;MKDLAPALTVLLVLLVLLSAWRALPVLAVLLFPDRLRVSFEDPLSIEAALSGPPQTREWLRRLREMGFLVMGVKVERLPLWGRAVREVALVSKESAAYASVVLHPDGSPANLYFHTPLRDGGMVFTSNSSTGIRSARDGANIQHLPVADLTQVLAAHRERVQALQSAGAVPQVGHTPDARLQATRAFYRQHLRQNAVPLIVRQGALTFVLSLVLLGLVVAWWRLR
;
A
#
# COMPACT_ATOMS: atom_id res chain seq x y z
N MET A 1 -28.97 37.18 -2.51
CA MET A 1 -28.08 36.28 -3.29
C MET A 1 -26.68 36.86 -3.52
N LYS A 2 -26.51 38.17 -3.79
CA LYS A 2 -25.18 38.78 -3.96
C LYS A 2 -24.28 38.63 -2.72
N ASP A 3 -24.87 38.70 -1.53
CA ASP A 3 -24.12 38.62 -0.25
C ASP A 3 -23.61 37.21 0.09
N LEU A 4 -24.13 36.16 -0.57
CA LEU A 4 -23.72 34.76 -0.33
C LEU A 4 -22.55 34.33 -1.24
N ALA A 5 -22.28 35.07 -2.32
CA ALA A 5 -21.23 34.74 -3.29
C ALA A 5 -19.80 34.67 -2.70
N PRO A 6 -19.35 35.62 -1.84
CA PRO A 6 -18.00 35.53 -1.26
C PRO A 6 -17.87 34.33 -0.32
N ALA A 7 -18.88 34.07 0.51
CA ALA A 7 -18.88 32.92 1.42
C ALA A 7 -18.83 31.58 0.66
N LEU A 8 -19.63 31.44 -0.40
CA LEU A 8 -19.61 30.24 -1.25
C LEU A 8 -18.26 30.06 -1.95
N THR A 9 -17.66 31.15 -2.43
CA THR A 9 -16.33 31.11 -3.09
C THR A 9 -15.27 30.64 -2.11
N VAL A 10 -15.24 31.18 -0.89
CA VAL A 10 -14.31 30.75 0.17
C VAL A 10 -14.50 29.27 0.48
N LEU A 11 -15.74 28.80 0.62
CA LEU A 11 -16.03 27.39 0.87
C LEU A 11 -15.52 26.48 -0.26
N LEU A 12 -15.73 26.86 -1.52
CA LEU A 12 -15.24 26.10 -2.68
C LEU A 12 -13.72 26.07 -2.76
N VAL A 13 -13.06 27.20 -2.48
CA VAL A 13 -11.60 27.25 -2.40
C VAL A 13 -11.09 26.30 -1.31
N LEU A 14 -11.70 26.32 -0.12
CA LEU A 14 -11.35 25.40 0.96
C LEU A 14 -11.56 23.93 0.57
N LEU A 15 -12.64 23.60 -0.13
CA LEU A 15 -12.91 22.25 -0.63
C LEU A 15 -11.85 21.80 -1.65
N VAL A 16 -11.46 22.69 -2.58
CA VAL A 16 -10.39 22.44 -3.56
C VAL A 16 -9.07 22.20 -2.84
N LEU A 17 -8.70 23.05 -1.88
CA LEU A 17 -7.45 22.91 -1.12
C LEU A 17 -7.43 21.61 -0.31
N LEU A 18 -8.52 21.25 0.35
CA LEU A 18 -8.64 20.00 1.10
C LEU A 18 -8.55 18.78 0.17
N SER A 19 -9.18 18.84 -1.00
CA SER A 19 -9.12 17.77 -2.00
C SER A 19 -7.71 17.63 -2.58
N ALA A 20 -7.04 18.75 -2.88
CA ALA A 20 -5.64 18.79 -3.31
C ALA A 20 -4.73 18.17 -2.25
N TRP A 21 -4.92 18.55 -0.98
CA TRP A 21 -4.17 18.01 0.15
C TRP A 21 -4.28 16.49 0.22
N ARG A 22 -5.45 15.91 -0.06
CA ARG A 22 -5.59 14.45 -0.01
C ARG A 22 -5.05 13.75 -1.26
N ALA A 23 -5.22 14.36 -2.44
CA ALA A 23 -4.92 13.71 -3.72
C ALA A 23 -3.45 13.87 -4.16
N LEU A 24 -2.83 15.03 -3.92
CA LEU A 24 -1.51 15.37 -4.48
C LEU A 24 -0.39 14.40 -4.09
N PRO A 25 -0.24 13.95 -2.82
CA PRO A 25 0.78 12.97 -2.47
C PRO A 25 0.68 11.68 -3.29
N VAL A 26 -0.54 11.23 -3.55
CA VAL A 26 -0.76 9.98 -4.29
C VAL A 26 -0.58 10.19 -5.79
N LEU A 27 -1.10 11.28 -6.34
CA LEU A 27 -0.85 11.68 -7.73
C LEU A 27 0.65 11.81 -8.01
N ALA A 28 1.42 12.37 -7.07
CA ALA A 28 2.86 12.48 -7.19
C ALA A 28 3.56 11.11 -7.28
N VAL A 29 3.08 10.08 -6.57
CA VAL A 29 3.62 8.70 -6.68
C VAL A 29 3.22 8.04 -7.98
N LEU A 30 2.01 8.29 -8.48
CA LEU A 30 1.55 7.76 -9.75
C LEU A 30 2.36 8.30 -10.93
N LEU A 31 2.62 9.62 -10.92
CA LEU A 31 3.40 10.27 -11.97
C LEU A 31 4.90 10.02 -11.81
N PHE A 32 5.38 9.92 -10.57
CA PHE A 32 6.80 9.78 -10.24
C PHE A 32 6.99 8.68 -9.17
N PRO A 33 6.91 7.39 -9.55
CA PRO A 33 6.99 6.28 -8.59
C PRO A 33 8.30 6.26 -7.80
N ASP A 34 9.39 6.79 -8.38
CA ASP A 34 10.69 6.90 -7.72
C ASP A 34 10.70 7.89 -6.55
N ARG A 35 9.65 8.72 -6.38
CA ARG A 35 9.49 9.59 -5.21
C ARG A 35 8.97 8.85 -3.98
N LEU A 36 8.47 7.63 -4.13
CA LEU A 36 8.13 6.78 -2.99
C LEU A 36 9.42 6.41 -2.24
N ARG A 37 9.56 6.91 -1.01
CA ARG A 37 10.70 6.56 -0.17
C ARG A 37 10.37 5.30 0.60
N VAL A 38 11.11 4.24 0.32
CA VAL A 38 11.03 2.96 1.04
C VAL A 38 12.36 2.71 1.73
N SER A 39 12.31 2.52 3.05
CA SER A 39 13.46 2.26 3.91
C SER A 39 13.10 1.36 5.08
N PHE A 40 14.11 0.84 5.77
CA PHE A 40 13.95 0.24 7.09
C PHE A 40 14.25 1.29 8.17
N GLU A 41 13.53 1.25 9.29
CA GLU A 41 13.84 2.03 10.49
C GLU A 41 15.05 1.43 11.25
N ASP A 42 15.58 2.22 12.18
CA ASP A 42 16.66 1.84 13.11
C ASP A 42 16.30 0.56 13.90
N PRO A 43 17.26 -0.35 14.19
CA PRO A 43 17.05 -1.52 15.04
C PRO A 43 16.24 -1.29 16.33
N LEU A 44 16.34 -0.13 16.97
CA LEU A 44 15.55 0.22 18.18
C LEU A 44 14.03 0.24 17.90
N SER A 45 13.62 0.49 16.66
CA SER A 45 12.21 0.42 16.24
C SER A 45 11.65 -1.01 16.30
N ILE A 46 12.52 -2.02 16.18
CA ILE A 46 12.13 -3.43 16.23
C ILE A 46 11.66 -3.77 17.64
N GLU A 47 12.42 -3.39 18.66
CA GLU A 47 12.04 -3.64 20.06
C GLU A 47 10.69 -3.00 20.39
N ALA A 48 10.47 -1.76 19.95
CA ALA A 48 9.19 -1.08 20.12
C ALA A 48 8.04 -1.82 19.41
N ALA A 49 8.25 -2.30 18.18
CA ALA A 49 7.25 -3.07 17.45
C ALA A 49 6.97 -4.44 18.09
N LEU A 50 8.02 -5.10 18.61
CA LEU A 50 7.91 -6.37 19.35
C LEU A 50 7.24 -6.19 20.72
N SER A 51 7.33 -4.99 21.30
CA SER A 51 6.67 -4.60 22.55
C SER A 51 5.29 -3.98 22.32
N GLY A 52 4.81 -3.99 21.06
CA GLY A 52 3.55 -3.40 20.66
C GLY A 52 2.29 -4.10 21.22
N PRO A 53 1.11 -3.73 20.69
CA PRO A 53 -0.16 -4.27 21.14
C PRO A 53 -0.23 -5.80 21.15
N PRO A 54 -1.02 -6.44 22.04
CA PRO A 54 -1.10 -7.89 22.17
C PRO A 54 -1.35 -8.63 20.85
N GLN A 55 -2.22 -8.08 19.99
CA GLN A 55 -2.55 -8.68 18.70
C GLN A 55 -1.36 -8.70 17.74
N THR A 56 -0.55 -7.63 17.69
CA THR A 56 0.68 -7.58 16.87
C THR A 56 1.66 -8.65 17.34
N ARG A 57 1.88 -8.77 18.66
CA ARG A 57 2.77 -9.78 19.24
C ARG A 57 2.31 -11.20 18.92
N GLU A 58 1.01 -11.44 19.00
CA GLU A 58 0.43 -12.75 18.66
C GLU A 58 0.64 -13.09 17.18
N TRP A 59 0.44 -12.16 16.25
CA TRP A 59 0.73 -12.41 14.83
C TRP A 59 2.21 -12.67 14.57
N LEU A 60 3.10 -11.92 15.22
CA LEU A 60 4.54 -12.13 15.07
C LEU A 60 4.99 -13.48 15.65
N ARG A 61 4.43 -13.91 16.79
CA ARG A 61 4.63 -15.27 17.32
C ARG A 61 4.15 -16.31 16.31
N ARG A 62 2.93 -16.12 15.79
CA ARG A 62 2.32 -16.76 14.60
C ARG A 62 3.34 -17.07 13.50
N LEU A 63 3.88 -15.99 12.96
CA LEU A 63 4.79 -16.01 11.82
C LEU A 63 6.12 -16.68 12.16
N ARG A 64 6.66 -16.49 13.38
CA ARG A 64 7.89 -17.16 13.83
C ARG A 64 7.73 -18.67 13.90
N GLU A 65 6.61 -19.17 14.41
CA GLU A 65 6.29 -20.60 14.45
C GLU A 65 6.18 -21.20 13.04
N MET A 66 5.78 -20.38 12.05
CA MET A 66 5.76 -20.76 10.63
C MET A 66 7.12 -20.58 9.93
N GLY A 67 8.21 -20.32 10.66
CA GLY A 67 9.56 -20.21 10.11
C GLY A 67 9.89 -18.86 9.47
N PHE A 68 9.18 -17.78 9.83
CA PHE A 68 9.54 -16.42 9.43
C PHE A 68 10.43 -15.73 10.47
N LEU A 69 11.46 -15.05 9.98
CA LEU A 69 12.40 -14.25 10.76
C LEU A 69 12.12 -12.76 10.57
N VAL A 70 12.15 -12.00 11.66
CA VAL A 70 11.96 -10.54 11.62
C VAL A 70 13.18 -9.89 10.98
N MET A 71 12.95 -9.06 9.97
CA MET A 71 13.96 -8.26 9.28
C MET A 71 14.07 -6.85 9.85
N GLY A 72 12.95 -6.29 10.29
CA GLY A 72 12.88 -4.95 10.87
C GLY A 72 11.53 -4.28 10.64
N VAL A 73 11.44 -2.98 10.88
CA VAL A 73 10.25 -2.17 10.54
C VAL A 73 10.52 -1.48 9.21
N LYS A 74 9.75 -1.84 8.17
CA LYS A 74 9.80 -1.18 6.86
C LYS A 74 8.84 0.01 6.89
N VAL A 75 9.26 1.12 6.29
CA VAL A 75 8.45 2.33 6.15
C VAL A 75 8.36 2.72 4.69
N GLU A 76 7.13 2.96 4.24
CA GLU A 76 6.82 3.53 2.94
C GLU A 76 6.29 4.95 3.16
N ARG A 77 7.05 5.96 2.73
CA ARG A 77 6.63 7.36 2.82
C ARG A 77 6.22 7.87 1.45
N LEU A 78 4.95 8.24 1.34
CA LEU A 78 4.45 9.04 0.23
C LEU A 78 5.18 10.40 0.20
N PRO A 79 5.37 11.01 -0.98
CA PRO A 79 5.98 12.32 -1.13
C PRO A 79 5.06 13.43 -0.58
N LEU A 80 5.59 14.66 -0.56
CA LEU A 80 4.90 15.83 -0.01
C LEU A 80 4.55 15.60 1.47
N TRP A 81 3.30 15.85 1.86
CA TRP A 81 2.73 15.62 3.19
C TRP A 81 1.96 14.29 3.27
N GLY A 82 2.24 13.36 2.35
CA GLY A 82 1.59 12.05 2.33
C GLY A 82 1.90 11.22 3.58
N ARG A 83 0.96 10.36 3.94
CA ARG A 83 1.11 9.49 5.12
C ARG A 83 2.23 8.46 4.91
N ALA A 84 2.88 8.10 6.01
CA ALA A 84 3.78 6.96 6.06
C ALA A 84 2.99 5.69 6.41
N VAL A 85 3.31 4.58 5.75
CA VAL A 85 2.85 3.24 6.10
C VAL A 85 4.01 2.52 6.77
N ARG A 86 3.77 1.97 7.96
CA ARG A 86 4.75 1.19 8.71
C ARG A 86 4.32 -0.28 8.69
N GLU A 87 5.28 -1.17 8.53
CA GLU A 87 5.03 -2.61 8.63
C GLU A 87 6.18 -3.33 9.31
N VAL A 88 5.87 -4.33 10.13
CA VAL A 88 6.88 -5.29 10.57
C VAL A 88 7.15 -6.23 9.41
N ALA A 89 8.39 -6.25 8.96
CA ALA A 89 8.84 -7.01 7.82
C ALA A 89 9.51 -8.31 8.28
N LEU A 90 9.05 -9.45 7.73
CA LEU A 90 9.61 -10.76 7.99
C LEU A 90 9.95 -11.51 6.69
N VAL A 91 10.83 -12.50 6.77
CA VAL A 91 11.23 -13.38 5.66
C VAL A 91 11.29 -14.84 6.09
N SER A 92 10.87 -15.75 5.23
CA SER A 92 11.08 -17.19 5.38
C SER A 92 11.97 -17.71 4.25
N LYS A 93 13.10 -18.34 4.61
CA LYS A 93 13.99 -18.98 3.63
C LYS A 93 13.32 -20.20 2.99
N GLU A 94 12.71 -21.03 3.82
CA GLU A 94 12.02 -22.25 3.40
C GLU A 94 10.84 -21.96 2.46
N SER A 95 10.05 -20.95 2.77
CA SER A 95 8.88 -20.59 1.95
C SER A 95 9.22 -19.71 0.75
N ALA A 96 10.48 -19.26 0.62
CA ALA A 96 10.92 -18.26 -0.37
C ALA A 96 10.00 -17.02 -0.43
N ALA A 97 9.44 -16.62 0.71
CA ALA A 97 8.40 -15.59 0.80
C ALA A 97 8.70 -14.57 1.90
N TYR A 98 8.17 -13.37 1.73
CA TYR A 98 8.12 -12.35 2.76
C TYR A 98 6.75 -12.32 3.42
N ALA A 99 6.72 -11.90 4.68
CA ALA A 99 5.50 -11.50 5.38
C ALA A 99 5.59 -10.04 5.81
N SER A 100 4.43 -9.40 5.92
CA SER A 100 4.28 -8.03 6.37
C SER A 100 3.11 -7.93 7.33
N VAL A 101 3.34 -7.34 8.49
CA VAL A 101 2.28 -6.91 9.42
C VAL A 101 2.17 -5.39 9.31
N VAL A 102 1.16 -4.90 8.61
CA VAL A 102 0.90 -3.45 8.46
C VAL A 102 0.38 -2.91 9.78
N LEU A 103 0.92 -1.78 10.21
CA LEU A 103 0.57 -1.16 11.49
C LEU A 103 -0.28 0.09 11.29
N HIS A 104 -1.29 0.25 12.14
CA HIS A 104 -1.95 1.53 12.39
C HIS A 104 -1.00 2.50 13.11
N PRO A 105 -1.32 3.81 13.15
CA PRO A 105 -0.49 4.79 13.87
C PRO A 105 -0.29 4.49 15.36
N ASP A 106 -1.24 3.82 16.00
CA ASP A 106 -1.17 3.37 17.39
C ASP A 106 -0.36 2.06 17.57
N GLY A 107 0.17 1.50 16.48
CA GLY A 107 0.94 0.25 16.47
C GLY A 107 0.08 -1.02 16.44
N SER A 108 -1.25 -0.92 16.46
CA SER A 108 -2.14 -2.07 16.30
C SER A 108 -2.06 -2.63 14.87
N PRO A 109 -2.26 -3.93 14.66
CA PRO A 109 -2.09 -4.52 13.35
C PRO A 109 -3.34 -4.24 12.48
N ALA A 110 -3.13 -3.63 11.32
CA ALA A 110 -4.18 -3.28 10.37
C ALA A 110 -4.50 -4.42 9.38
N ASN A 111 -3.45 -5.09 8.89
CA ASN A 111 -3.54 -6.13 7.87
C ASN A 111 -2.25 -6.97 7.88
N LEU A 112 -2.34 -8.22 7.44
CA LEU A 112 -1.20 -9.09 7.22
C LEU A 112 -1.22 -9.63 5.80
N TYR A 113 -0.06 -9.62 5.17
CA TYR A 113 0.08 -10.20 3.84
C TYR A 113 1.40 -10.93 3.65
N PHE A 114 1.37 -11.93 2.77
CA PHE A 114 2.52 -12.62 2.23
C PHE A 114 2.76 -12.12 0.81
N HIS A 115 4.04 -11.99 0.45
CA HIS A 115 4.40 -11.70 -0.92
C HIS A 115 5.69 -12.39 -1.36
N THR A 116 5.73 -12.73 -2.64
CA THR A 116 6.88 -13.33 -3.30
C THR A 116 7.15 -12.56 -4.58
N PRO A 117 8.29 -11.83 -4.69
CA PRO A 117 8.66 -11.16 -5.93
C PRO A 117 9.07 -12.19 -6.99
N LEU A 118 8.86 -11.82 -8.25
CA LEU A 118 9.23 -12.61 -9.43
C LEU A 118 10.36 -11.91 -10.17
N ARG A 119 11.20 -12.69 -10.86
CA ARG A 119 12.41 -12.20 -11.55
C ARG A 119 12.11 -11.18 -12.66
N ASP A 120 10.91 -11.23 -13.24
CA ASP A 120 10.43 -10.31 -14.27
C ASP A 120 9.89 -8.97 -13.72
N GLY A 121 9.95 -8.77 -12.40
CA GLY A 121 9.40 -7.60 -11.72
C GLY A 121 7.98 -7.79 -11.19
N GLY A 122 7.34 -8.93 -11.52
CA GLY A 122 6.04 -9.30 -10.98
C GLY A 122 6.06 -9.59 -9.49
N MET A 123 4.87 -9.74 -8.90
CA MET A 123 4.73 -10.07 -7.48
C MET A 123 3.47 -10.89 -7.24
N VAL A 124 3.62 -11.96 -6.46
CA VAL A 124 2.50 -12.70 -5.87
C VAL A 124 2.20 -12.07 -4.53
N PHE A 125 0.94 -11.75 -4.27
CA PHE A 125 0.50 -11.09 -3.04
C PHE A 125 -0.76 -11.79 -2.52
N THR A 126 -0.74 -12.20 -1.25
CA THR A 126 -1.88 -12.84 -0.58
C THR A 126 -2.07 -12.22 0.80
N SER A 127 -3.25 -11.68 1.11
CA SER A 127 -3.52 -11.04 2.40
C SER A 127 -4.79 -11.52 3.09
N ASN A 128 -4.88 -11.27 4.39
CA ASN A 128 -6.06 -11.57 5.21
C ASN A 128 -7.10 -10.42 5.23
N SER A 129 -7.41 -9.85 4.06
CA SER A 129 -8.37 -8.73 3.96
C SER A 129 -9.80 -9.23 3.73
N SER A 130 -10.76 -8.58 4.39
CA SER A 130 -12.20 -8.85 4.29
C SER A 130 -12.79 -8.64 2.89
N THR A 131 -12.07 -7.97 1.99
CA THR A 131 -12.59 -7.56 0.68
C THR A 131 -12.64 -8.69 -0.36
N GLY A 132 -12.07 -9.87 -0.10
CA GLY A 132 -12.26 -11.06 -0.94
C GLY A 132 -11.79 -10.93 -2.41
N ILE A 133 -10.96 -9.94 -2.73
CA ILE A 133 -10.58 -9.61 -4.12
C ILE A 133 -9.52 -10.61 -4.62
N ARG A 134 -9.72 -11.13 -5.83
CA ARG A 134 -8.70 -11.85 -6.60
C ARG A 134 -8.43 -11.12 -7.91
N SER A 135 -7.17 -10.79 -8.19
CA SER A 135 -6.75 -10.17 -9.43
C SER A 135 -5.44 -10.80 -9.91
N ALA A 136 -5.36 -11.10 -11.19
CA ALA A 136 -4.15 -11.49 -11.89
C ALA A 136 -4.05 -10.59 -13.13
N ARG A 137 -3.31 -9.48 -13.01
CA ARG A 137 -3.08 -8.54 -14.10
C ARG A 137 -1.66 -7.99 -14.05
N ASP A 138 -1.04 -7.92 -15.21
CA ASP A 138 0.18 -7.16 -15.45
C ASP A 138 1.32 -7.50 -14.48
N GLY A 139 1.54 -8.80 -14.24
CA GLY A 139 2.56 -9.32 -13.34
C GLY A 139 2.23 -9.21 -11.84
N ALA A 140 1.14 -8.54 -11.46
CA ALA A 140 0.62 -8.54 -10.09
C ALA A 140 -0.45 -9.64 -9.93
N ASN A 141 -0.15 -10.58 -9.05
CA ASN A 141 -1.04 -11.69 -8.70
C ASN A 141 -1.55 -11.51 -7.26
N ILE A 142 -2.62 -10.75 -7.09
CA ILE A 142 -3.19 -10.36 -5.79
C ILE A 142 -4.36 -11.29 -5.39
N GLN A 143 -4.40 -11.67 -4.12
CA GLN A 143 -5.56 -12.30 -3.49
C GLN A 143 -5.77 -11.77 -2.07
N HIS A 144 -7.02 -11.47 -1.75
CA HIS A 144 -7.47 -11.15 -0.41
C HIS A 144 -8.40 -12.27 0.04
N LEU A 145 -8.08 -12.88 1.19
CA LEU A 145 -8.86 -13.94 1.79
C LEU A 145 -9.55 -13.39 3.04
N PRO A 146 -10.88 -13.52 3.16
CA PRO A 146 -11.61 -13.09 4.35
C PRO A 146 -11.49 -14.14 5.47
N VAL A 147 -10.26 -14.58 5.75
CA VAL A 147 -9.96 -15.61 6.77
C VAL A 147 -9.03 -15.04 7.83
N ALA A 148 -9.30 -15.36 9.09
CA ALA A 148 -8.44 -14.94 10.20
C ALA A 148 -7.20 -15.83 10.39
N ASP A 149 -7.24 -17.06 9.87
CA ASP A 149 -6.18 -18.04 10.04
C ASP A 149 -5.01 -17.80 9.08
N LEU A 150 -3.87 -17.39 9.64
CA LEU A 150 -2.65 -17.09 8.90
C LEU A 150 -2.09 -18.31 8.16
N THR A 151 -2.31 -19.52 8.66
CA THR A 151 -1.86 -20.76 8.04
C THR A 151 -2.57 -20.97 6.70
N GLN A 152 -3.87 -20.69 6.65
CA GLN A 152 -4.65 -20.78 5.41
C GLN A 152 -4.21 -19.73 4.39
N VAL A 153 -3.91 -18.51 4.84
CA VAL A 153 -3.40 -17.45 3.95
C VAL A 153 -2.04 -17.82 3.37
N LEU A 154 -1.15 -18.40 4.19
CA LEU A 154 0.16 -18.89 3.74
C LEU A 154 0.03 -20.07 2.77
N ALA A 155 -0.87 -21.03 3.05
CA ALA A 155 -1.12 -22.16 2.16
C ALA A 155 -1.61 -21.69 0.79
N ALA A 156 -2.59 -20.80 0.75
CA ALA A 156 -3.09 -20.20 -0.48
C ALA A 156 -2.02 -19.37 -1.21
N HIS A 157 -1.12 -18.72 -0.48
CA HIS A 157 0.04 -18.04 -1.06
C HIS A 157 0.97 -19.03 -1.77
N ARG A 158 1.34 -20.12 -1.09
CA ARG A 158 2.23 -21.16 -1.64
C ARG A 158 1.63 -21.82 -2.88
N GLU A 159 0.36 -22.17 -2.84
CA GLU A 159 -0.35 -22.74 -4.00
C GLU A 159 -0.26 -21.83 -5.23
N ARG A 160 -0.39 -20.51 -5.04
CA ARG A 160 -0.28 -19.54 -6.14
C ARG A 160 1.13 -19.37 -6.66
N VAL A 161 2.11 -19.32 -5.76
CA VAL A 161 3.53 -19.28 -6.15
C VAL A 161 3.85 -20.52 -6.98
N GLN A 162 3.42 -21.70 -6.53
CA GLN A 162 3.62 -22.96 -7.25
C GLN A 162 2.91 -22.97 -8.61
N ALA A 163 1.66 -22.51 -8.69
CA ALA A 163 0.93 -22.43 -9.95
C ALA A 163 1.63 -21.52 -10.98
N LEU A 164 2.18 -20.39 -10.53
CA LEU A 164 2.94 -19.48 -11.40
C LEU A 164 4.30 -20.07 -11.79
N GLN A 165 4.97 -20.78 -10.88
CA GLN A 165 6.20 -21.52 -11.19
C GLN A 165 5.96 -22.57 -12.27
N SER A 166 4.87 -23.34 -12.16
CA SER A 166 4.47 -24.31 -13.19
C SER A 166 4.15 -23.65 -14.54
N ALA A 167 3.79 -22.37 -14.55
CA ALA A 167 3.60 -21.56 -15.75
C ALA A 167 4.88 -20.88 -16.26
N GLY A 168 6.04 -21.17 -15.65
CA GLY A 168 7.36 -20.65 -16.07
C GLY A 168 7.83 -19.40 -15.32
N ALA A 169 7.07 -18.90 -14.34
CA ALA A 169 7.53 -17.78 -13.52
C ALA A 169 8.67 -18.21 -12.57
N VAL A 170 9.63 -17.31 -12.33
CA VAL A 170 10.77 -17.58 -11.45
C VAL A 170 10.70 -16.67 -10.24
N PRO A 171 10.44 -17.19 -9.02
CA PRO A 171 10.55 -16.43 -7.80
C PRO A 171 11.94 -15.83 -7.62
N GLN A 172 11.99 -14.54 -7.29
CA GLN A 172 13.23 -13.87 -6.96
C GLN A 172 13.52 -14.07 -5.47
N VAL A 173 14.45 -14.97 -5.16
CA VAL A 173 14.81 -15.29 -3.79
C VAL A 173 15.90 -14.35 -3.31
N GLY A 174 15.52 -13.37 -2.50
CA GLY A 174 16.45 -12.55 -1.72
C GLY A 174 16.05 -12.58 -0.24
N HIS A 175 16.98 -12.84 0.67
CA HIS A 175 16.67 -12.88 2.11
C HIS A 175 17.21 -11.68 2.88
N THR A 176 17.48 -10.58 2.17
CA THR A 176 18.08 -9.36 2.73
C THR A 176 17.09 -8.20 2.72
N PRO A 177 17.20 -7.24 3.65
CA PRO A 177 16.42 -6.01 3.64
C PRO A 177 16.46 -5.30 2.28
N ASP A 178 17.65 -5.19 1.67
CA ASP A 178 17.82 -4.54 0.38
C ASP A 178 17.08 -5.24 -0.75
N ALA A 179 17.10 -6.58 -0.80
CA ALA A 179 16.36 -7.33 -1.81
C ALA A 179 14.85 -7.05 -1.71
N ARG A 180 14.33 -6.98 -0.48
CA ARG A 180 12.92 -6.62 -0.23
C ARG A 180 12.59 -5.19 -0.63
N LEU A 181 13.48 -4.23 -0.36
CA LEU A 181 13.31 -2.83 -0.79
C LEU A 181 13.31 -2.73 -2.32
N GLN A 182 14.21 -3.44 -3.00
CA GLN A 182 14.28 -3.49 -4.45
C GLN A 182 12.99 -4.09 -5.05
N ALA A 183 12.53 -5.22 -4.50
CA ALA A 183 11.26 -5.85 -4.89
C ALA A 183 10.07 -4.90 -4.72
N THR A 184 10.00 -4.18 -3.58
CA THR A 184 8.93 -3.19 -3.33
C THR A 184 8.95 -2.08 -4.38
N ARG A 185 10.13 -1.53 -4.71
CA ARG A 185 10.28 -0.48 -5.73
C ARG A 185 9.96 -0.99 -7.15
N ALA A 186 10.34 -2.22 -7.47
CA ALA A 186 10.00 -2.84 -8.76
C ALA A 186 8.48 -3.00 -8.88
N PHE A 187 7.83 -3.53 -7.84
CA PHE A 187 6.38 -3.68 -7.78
C PHE A 187 5.67 -2.34 -8.02
N TYR A 188 6.01 -1.27 -7.30
CA TYR A 188 5.36 0.02 -7.51
C TYR A 188 5.61 0.61 -8.90
N ARG A 189 6.81 0.47 -9.46
CA ARG A 189 7.11 0.95 -10.83
C ARG A 189 6.27 0.24 -11.89
N GLN A 190 6.07 -1.07 -11.75
CA GLN A 190 5.26 -1.85 -12.68
C GLN A 190 3.76 -1.66 -12.43
N HIS A 191 3.34 -1.88 -11.18
CA HIS A 191 1.94 -1.88 -10.77
C HIS A 191 1.28 -0.51 -10.95
N LEU A 192 1.92 0.60 -10.58
CA LEU A 192 1.32 1.93 -10.73
C LEU A 192 1.25 2.40 -12.19
N ARG A 193 2.12 1.90 -13.06
CA ARG A 193 2.08 2.23 -14.50
C ARG A 193 0.95 1.50 -15.22
N GLN A 194 0.70 0.24 -14.84
CA GLN A 194 -0.19 -0.64 -15.57
C GLN A 194 -1.58 -0.73 -14.94
N ASN A 195 -1.68 -0.66 -13.62
CA ASN A 195 -2.96 -0.73 -12.94
C ASN A 195 -3.57 0.66 -12.77
N ALA A 196 -4.83 0.74 -13.15
CA ALA A 196 -5.80 1.70 -12.67
C ALA A 196 -5.51 2.13 -11.23
N VAL A 197 -5.00 3.35 -11.09
CA VAL A 197 -4.97 4.16 -9.86
C VAL A 197 -6.03 3.65 -8.86
N PRO A 198 -5.65 3.24 -7.63
CA PRO A 198 -6.59 2.60 -6.70
C PRO A 198 -7.90 3.38 -6.62
N LEU A 199 -9.06 2.71 -6.48
CA LEU A 199 -10.37 3.36 -6.56
C LEU A 199 -10.47 4.61 -5.64
N ILE A 200 -9.90 4.53 -4.44
CA ILE A 200 -9.82 5.64 -3.48
C ILE A 200 -9.08 6.86 -4.06
N VAL A 201 -8.03 6.61 -4.82
CA VAL A 201 -7.21 7.64 -5.45
C VAL A 201 -7.92 8.19 -6.68
N ARG A 202 -8.64 7.37 -7.43
CA ARG A 202 -9.55 7.83 -8.50
C ARG A 202 -10.65 8.72 -7.96
N GLN A 203 -11.27 8.33 -6.84
CA GLN A 203 -12.29 9.12 -6.16
C GLN A 203 -11.72 10.46 -5.69
N GLY A 204 -10.56 10.45 -5.01
CA GLY A 204 -9.92 11.69 -4.56
C GLY A 204 -9.53 12.63 -5.71
N ALA A 205 -8.97 12.08 -6.79
CA ALA A 205 -8.63 12.85 -7.99
C ALA A 205 -9.88 13.39 -8.69
N LEU A 206 -10.94 12.58 -8.81
CA LEU A 206 -12.21 13.00 -9.39
C LEU A 206 -12.85 14.12 -8.56
N THR A 207 -12.91 13.97 -7.23
CA THR A 207 -13.43 15.02 -6.34
C THR A 207 -12.61 16.30 -6.47
N PHE A 208 -11.28 16.21 -6.58
CA PHE A 208 -10.43 17.38 -6.80
C PHE A 208 -10.75 18.07 -8.14
N VAL A 209 -10.84 17.32 -9.24
CA VAL A 209 -11.18 17.85 -10.57
C VAL A 209 -12.58 18.47 -10.57
N LEU A 210 -13.58 17.80 -10.01
CA LEU A 210 -14.95 18.31 -9.91
C LEU A 210 -15.00 19.61 -9.09
N SER A 211 -14.22 19.69 -8.00
CA SER A 211 -14.14 20.89 -7.17
C SER A 211 -13.54 22.07 -7.94
N LEU A 212 -12.52 21.84 -8.76
CA LEU A 212 -11.93 22.87 -9.63
C LEU A 212 -12.93 23.36 -10.69
N VAL A 213 -13.68 22.44 -11.32
CA VAL A 213 -14.71 22.78 -12.31
C VAL A 213 -15.81 23.64 -11.67
N LEU A 214 -16.32 23.22 -10.51
CA LEU A 214 -17.33 23.99 -9.76
C LEU A 214 -16.83 25.39 -9.38
N LEU A 215 -15.60 25.51 -8.87
CA LEU A 215 -14.99 26.81 -8.57
C LEU A 215 -14.91 27.69 -9.81
N GLY A 216 -14.45 27.13 -10.95
CA GLY A 216 -14.36 27.85 -12.21
C GLY A 216 -15.71 28.36 -12.71
N LEU A 217 -16.77 27.53 -12.62
CA LEU A 217 -18.13 27.91 -13.00
C LEU A 217 -18.69 29.04 -12.12
N VAL A 218 -18.45 28.99 -10.80
CA VAL A 218 -18.90 30.05 -9.88
C VAL A 218 -18.19 31.38 -10.17
N VAL A 219 -16.88 31.34 -10.40
CA VAL A 219 -16.10 32.53 -10.75
C VAL A 219 -16.54 33.11 -12.10
N ALA A 220 -16.77 32.26 -13.11
CA ALA A 220 -17.23 32.69 -14.43
C ALA A 220 -18.63 33.32 -14.37
N TRP A 221 -19.56 32.70 -13.66
CA TRP A 221 -20.92 33.23 -13.47
C TRP A 221 -20.90 34.58 -12.77
N TRP A 222 -20.03 34.78 -11.78
CA TRP A 222 -19.89 36.04 -11.08
C TRP A 222 -19.38 37.17 -11.99
N ARG A 223 -18.49 36.88 -12.94
CA ARG A 223 -17.96 37.87 -13.90
C ARG A 223 -18.98 38.32 -14.95
N LEU A 224 -20.02 37.53 -15.21
CA LEU A 224 -21.04 37.82 -16.22
C LEU A 224 -22.22 38.64 -15.66
N ARG A 225 -22.26 38.91 -14.35
CA ARG A 225 -23.29 39.70 -13.67
C ARG A 225 -22.77 41.07 -13.25
#